data_AF-A0A3D4FUH9-F1
#
_entry.id   AF-A0A3D4FUH9-F1
#
_cell.length_a   1.000
_cell.length_b   1.000
_cell.length_c   1.000
_cell.angle_alpha   90.00
_cell.angle_beta   90.00
_cell.angle_gamma   90.00
#
_symmetry.space_group_name_H-M   'P 1'
#
loop_
_entity.id
_entity.type
_entity.pdbx_description
1 polymer ?
#
loop_
_entity_poly.entity_id
_entity_poly.type
_entity_poly.pdbx_seq_one_letter_code
_entity_poly.pdbx_strand_id
1 'polypeptide(L)'
;GTAWGIGAGQQNRVESGQIAAAKADGRATGGACASDAFYPFPDGVEAAAAAGVTVVIQPGGAMRDDDVISRANELDLSMIFTGERHFRH
;
A
#
# COMPACT_ATOMS: atom_id res chain seq x y z
N GLY A 1 -7.59 6.83 14.51
CA GLY A 1 -7.73 5.63 13.65
C GLY A 1 -7.12 4.44 14.34
N THR A 2 -7.51 3.22 13.96
CA THR A 2 -6.99 1.95 14.51
C THR A 2 -6.34 1.17 13.37
N ALA A 3 -5.20 0.52 13.63
CA ALA A 3 -4.60 -0.39 12.66
C ALA A 3 -5.33 -1.75 12.71
N TRP A 4 -6.00 -2.12 11.62
CA TRP A 4 -6.72 -3.39 11.53
C TRP A 4 -5.84 -4.57 11.12
N GLY A 5 -4.76 -4.31 10.39
CA GLY A 5 -3.81 -5.33 9.95
C GLY A 5 -2.44 -4.74 9.68
N ILE A 6 -1.38 -5.48 10.03
CA ILE A 6 0.01 -5.06 9.89
C ILE A 6 0.82 -6.22 9.29
N GLY A 7 1.37 -6.00 8.11
CA GLY A 7 2.45 -6.80 7.53
C GLY A 7 3.76 -6.10 7.78
N ALA A 8 4.72 -6.80 8.39
CA ALA A 8 6.02 -6.25 8.73
C ALA A 8 7.10 -7.32 8.53
N GLY A 9 8.34 -6.88 8.30
CA GLY A 9 9.52 -7.77 8.20
C GLY A 9 9.57 -8.63 6.94
N GLN A 10 8.81 -8.30 5.90
CA GLN A 10 8.83 -9.05 4.64
C GLN A 10 9.89 -8.51 3.69
N GLN A 11 10.54 -9.40 2.97
CA GLN A 11 11.47 -9.04 1.89
C GLN A 11 10.72 -8.51 0.67
N ASN A 12 9.48 -8.97 0.46
CA ASN A 12 8.60 -8.55 -0.62
C ASN A 12 7.48 -7.65 -0.08
N ARG A 13 7.29 -6.49 -0.72
CA ARG A 13 6.26 -5.51 -0.34
C ARG A 13 4.84 -6.02 -0.59
N VAL A 14 4.64 -6.82 -1.64
CA VAL A 14 3.33 -7.42 -1.95
C VAL A 14 2.91 -8.38 -0.84
N GLU A 15 3.83 -9.23 -0.39
CA GLU A 15 3.59 -10.16 0.72
C GLU A 15 3.25 -9.42 2.02
N SER A 16 3.96 -8.32 2.30
CA SER A 16 3.62 -7.44 3.42
C SER A 16 2.18 -6.92 3.34
N GLY A 17 1.77 -6.45 2.15
CA GLY A 17 0.39 -6.02 1.90
C GLY A 17 -0.64 -7.13 2.08
N GLN A 18 -0.35 -8.34 1.58
CA GLN A 18 -1.22 -9.50 1.71
C GLN A 18 -1.39 -9.94 3.18
N ILE A 19 -0.31 -9.95 3.96
CA ILE A 19 -0.38 -10.24 5.40
C ILE A 19 -1.21 -9.19 6.14
N ALA A 20 -1.02 -7.90 5.81
CA ALA A 20 -1.82 -6.82 6.39
C ALA A 20 -3.31 -6.99 6.05
N ALA A 21 -3.64 -7.27 4.80
CA ALA A 21 -5.01 -7.51 4.34
C ALA A 21 -5.66 -8.70 5.05
N ALA A 22 -4.94 -9.83 5.14
CA ALA A 22 -5.41 -11.03 5.82
C ALA A 22 -5.69 -10.78 7.31
N LYS A 23 -4.81 -10.04 8.00
CA LYS A 23 -5.03 -9.66 9.42
C LYS A 23 -6.17 -8.66 9.59
N ALA A 24 -6.38 -7.78 8.61
CA ALA A 24 -7.47 -6.83 8.64
C ALA A 24 -8.84 -7.51 8.57
N ASP A 25 -8.93 -8.67 7.92
CA ASP A 25 -10.15 -9.50 7.87
C ASP A 25 -11.38 -8.67 7.46
N GLY A 26 -11.25 -7.95 6.33
CA GLY A 26 -12.28 -7.07 5.77
C GLY A 26 -12.48 -5.73 6.49
N ARG A 27 -11.95 -5.54 7.70
CA ARG A 27 -12.10 -4.29 8.50
C ARG A 27 -11.35 -3.09 7.93
N ALA A 28 -10.49 -3.30 6.92
CA ALA A 28 -9.79 -2.23 6.20
C ALA A 28 -10.64 -1.61 5.06
N THR A 29 -11.82 -2.17 4.76
CA THR A 29 -12.68 -1.69 3.67
C THR A 29 -13.09 -0.22 3.87
N GLY A 30 -12.89 0.61 2.85
CA GLY A 30 -13.12 2.07 2.91
C GLY A 30 -12.04 2.85 3.67
N GLY A 31 -11.01 2.17 4.18
CA GLY A 31 -9.93 2.74 4.96
C GLY A 31 -8.71 3.13 4.12
N ALA A 32 -7.57 3.26 4.81
CA ALA A 32 -6.28 3.62 4.21
C ALA A 32 -5.22 2.54 4.44
N CYS A 33 -4.36 2.34 3.45
CA CYS A 33 -3.14 1.54 3.53
C CYS A 33 -1.93 2.48 3.55
N ALA A 34 -0.97 2.26 4.45
CA ALA A 34 0.27 3.02 4.50
C ALA A 34 1.47 2.09 4.29
N SER A 35 2.37 2.52 3.41
CA SER A 35 3.59 1.81 3.04
C SER A 35 4.80 2.62 3.51
N ASP A 36 5.72 1.98 4.25
CA ASP A 36 6.92 2.62 4.82
C ASP A 36 7.98 3.01 3.76
N ALA A 37 7.95 2.36 2.60
CA ALA A 37 8.70 2.71 1.41
C ALA A 37 7.82 2.68 0.16
N PHE A 38 8.40 3.07 -0.97
CA PHE A 38 7.66 3.16 -2.22
C PHE A 38 7.24 1.78 -2.76
N TYR A 39 6.22 1.77 -3.61
CA TYR A 39 5.85 0.59 -4.38
C TYR A 39 6.76 0.47 -5.61
N PRO A 40 7.54 -0.62 -5.76
CA PRO A 40 8.41 -0.78 -6.92
C PRO A 40 7.65 -1.14 -8.20
N PHE A 41 6.45 -1.73 -8.05
CA PHE A 41 5.59 -2.20 -9.14
C PHE A 41 4.10 -2.00 -8.78
N PRO A 42 3.20 -2.02 -9.78
CA PRO A 42 1.76 -1.80 -9.55
C PRO A 42 1.07 -2.86 -8.69
N ASP A 43 1.60 -4.08 -8.64
CA ASP A 43 1.07 -5.22 -7.89
C ASP A 43 0.84 -4.95 -6.39
N GLY A 44 1.68 -4.11 -5.77
CA GLY A 44 1.49 -3.70 -4.38
C GLY A 44 0.26 -2.83 -4.17
N VAL A 45 -0.08 -1.98 -5.14
CA VAL A 45 -1.29 -1.15 -5.11
C VAL A 45 -2.52 -1.98 -5.43
N GLU A 46 -2.41 -2.96 -6.34
CA GLU A 46 -3.46 -3.93 -6.60
C GLU A 46 -3.81 -4.75 -5.36
N ALA A 47 -2.79 -5.19 -4.60
CA ALA A 47 -2.99 -5.90 -3.35
C ALA A 47 -3.68 -5.03 -2.29
N ALA A 48 -3.36 -3.73 -2.23
CA ALA A 48 -4.04 -2.79 -1.35
C ALA A 48 -5.51 -2.61 -1.77
N ALA A 49 -5.79 -2.40 -3.06
CA ALA A 49 -7.16 -2.30 -3.59
C ALA A 49 -7.99 -3.55 -3.29
N ALA A 50 -7.40 -4.74 -3.47
CA ALA A 50 -8.05 -6.02 -3.17
C ALA A 50 -8.41 -6.18 -1.68
N ALA A 51 -7.72 -5.47 -0.78
CA ALA A 51 -8.05 -5.39 0.65
C ALA A 51 -9.22 -4.44 0.95
N GLY A 52 -9.77 -3.76 -0.06
CA GLY A 52 -10.91 -2.86 0.05
C GLY A 52 -10.58 -1.43 0.50
N VAL A 53 -9.29 -1.07 0.61
CA VAL A 53 -8.90 0.31 0.96
C VAL A 53 -9.21 1.26 -0.19
N THR A 54 -9.46 2.52 0.12
CA THR A 54 -9.73 3.59 -0.88
C THR A 54 -8.57 4.57 -0.98
N VAL A 55 -7.65 4.53 -0.02
CA VAL A 55 -6.50 5.42 0.06
C VAL A 55 -5.22 4.61 0.25
N VAL A 56 -4.17 4.96 -0.50
CA VAL A 56 -2.82 4.40 -0.36
C VAL A 56 -1.83 5.54 -0.11
N ILE A 57 -1.03 5.40 0.94
CA ILE A 57 0.00 6.36 1.35
C ILE A 57 1.36 5.70 1.16
N GLN A 58 2.26 6.37 0.44
CA GLN A 58 3.62 5.88 0.22
C GLN A 58 4.60 7.03 0.00
N PRO A 59 5.93 6.83 0.09
CA PRO A 59 6.88 7.92 -0.07
C PRO A 59 7.08 8.42 -1.50
N GLY A 60 6.88 7.57 -2.50
CA GLY A 60 7.28 7.85 -3.88
C GLY A 60 8.78 7.81 -4.10
N GLY A 61 9.20 8.21 -5.30
CA GLY A 61 10.59 8.14 -5.77
C GLY A 61 10.96 6.76 -6.33
N ALA A 62 9.99 5.99 -6.82
CA ALA A 62 10.25 4.78 -7.59
C ALA A 62 10.61 5.14 -9.04
N MET A 63 11.43 4.33 -9.70
CA MET A 63 11.68 4.48 -11.14
C MET A 63 10.40 4.34 -11.98
N ARG A 64 9.40 3.62 -11.45
CA ARG A 64 8.13 3.29 -12.11
C ARG A 64 6.92 3.92 -11.41
N ASP A 65 7.09 5.08 -10.78
CA ASP A 65 5.96 5.74 -10.10
C ASP A 65 4.81 6.01 -11.07
N ASP A 66 5.08 6.36 -12.34
CA ASP A 66 4.04 6.60 -13.34
C ASP A 66 3.14 5.38 -13.59
N ASP A 67 3.74 4.18 -13.65
CA ASP A 67 2.99 2.92 -13.80
C ASP A 67 2.10 2.67 -12.56
N VAL A 68 2.66 2.92 -11.38
CA VAL A 68 2.00 2.73 -10.08
C VAL A 68 0.84 3.72 -9.89
N ILE A 69 1.03 4.99 -10.27
CA ILE A 69 0.01 6.04 -10.23
C ILE A 69 -1.10 5.73 -11.23
N SER A 70 -0.73 5.37 -12.47
CA SER A 70 -1.71 5.01 -13.51
C SER A 70 -2.58 3.86 -13.03
N ARG A 71 -1.99 2.85 -12.41
CA ARG A 71 -2.73 1.73 -11.85
C ARG A 71 -3.62 2.11 -10.67
N ALA A 72 -3.14 2.98 -9.78
CA ALA A 72 -3.96 3.50 -8.69
C ALA A 72 -5.20 4.23 -9.22
N ASN A 73 -5.05 5.05 -10.26
CA ASN A 73 -6.16 5.75 -10.90
C ASN A 73 -7.16 4.79 -11.54
N GLU A 74 -6.69 3.74 -12.23
CA GLU A 74 -7.57 2.70 -12.79
C GLU A 74 -8.39 1.94 -11.73
N LEU A 75 -7.88 1.89 -10.50
CA LEU A 75 -8.51 1.22 -9.36
C LEU A 75 -9.33 2.19 -8.47
N ASP A 76 -9.51 3.44 -8.90
CA ASP A 76 -10.17 4.51 -8.15
C ASP A 76 -9.57 4.72 -6.73
N LEU A 77 -8.25 4.52 -6.60
CA LEU A 77 -7.53 4.73 -5.35
C LEU A 77 -6.96 6.14 -5.26
N SER A 78 -7.18 6.80 -4.12
CA SER A 78 -6.45 8.02 -3.79
C SER A 78 -5.02 7.68 -3.35
N MET A 79 -4.02 8.13 -4.11
CA MET A 79 -2.61 7.94 -3.75
C MET A 79 -2.02 9.22 -3.14
N ILE A 80 -1.35 9.09 -1.99
CA ILE A 80 -0.71 10.20 -1.28
C ILE A 80 0.80 9.93 -1.19
N PHE A 81 1.60 10.92 -1.60
CA PHE A 81 3.06 10.89 -1.48
C PHE A 81 3.55 11.62 -0.23
N THR A 82 4.39 10.97 0.58
CA THR A 82 4.99 11.58 1.78
C THR A 82 6.36 12.21 1.53
N GLY A 83 7.10 11.74 0.51
CA GLY A 83 8.48 12.18 0.23
C GLY A 83 9.53 11.63 1.20
N GLU A 84 9.15 10.88 2.23
CA GLU A 84 10.05 10.35 3.26
C GLU A 84 9.82 8.86 3.53
N ARG A 85 10.90 8.08 3.58
CA ARG A 85 10.88 6.64 3.87
C ARG A 85 11.16 6.39 5.35
N HIS A 86 10.47 5.42 5.94
CA HIS A 86 10.58 5.09 7.37
C HIS A 86 11.04 3.65 7.62
N PHE A 87 12.10 3.21 6.93
CA PHE A 87 12.67 1.87 7.16
C PHE A 87 13.11 1.67 8.61
N ARG A 88 12.73 0.53 9.19
CA ARG A 88 13.18 0.05 10.50
C ARG A 88 13.43 -1.45 10.42
N HIS A 89 14.53 -1.90 11.03
CA HIS A 89 15.00 -3.29 11.00
C HIS A 89 14.92 -3.89 12.41
#